data_AF-A0A4V1IWN0-F1
#
_entry.id   AF-A0A4V1IWN0-F1
#
_cell.length_a   1.000
_cell.length_b   1.000
_cell.length_c   1.000
_cell.angle_alpha   90.00
_cell.angle_beta   90.00
_cell.angle_gamma   90.00
#
_symmetry.space_group_name_H-M   'P 1'
#
loop_
_entity.id
_entity.type
_entity.pdbx_description
1 polymer ?
#
loop_
_entity_poly.entity_id
_entity_poly.type
_entity_poly.pdbx_seq_one_letter_code
_entity_poly.pdbx_strand_id
1 'polypeptide(L)'
;MSLTVLADPLPSLDMLSLALELPSACRSFLMAKMSDEKLNACLPLSSVLPLASSEELPEPDEVSLAVKAICRVAPCEQNMVDTLRANMREKCASSIQSGSASGTFKAALHILDNYAPLRNASCIQSTSGGLCAIESYGRLYPKLKGAPQQQLLSKQTLEHVPKGDLCTDCNKGILTVLLEADRTKPGALLGEQDGKAAKESVSQVCGAEFLDGKTNTKPSQETMTSLASNTLRQDGAAKLLHALVAGAGLAATIVLY
;
A
#
# COMPACT_ATOMS: atom_id res chain seq x y z
N MET A 1 36.44 -10.20 19.18
CA MET A 1 35.28 -9.87 18.33
C MET A 1 34.04 -10.42 19.02
N SER A 2 33.16 -9.55 19.53
CA SER A 2 31.93 -10.00 20.19
C SER A 2 30.85 -10.20 19.13
N LEU A 3 30.35 -11.43 19.01
CA LEU A 3 29.15 -11.74 18.23
C LEU A 3 27.93 -11.27 19.03
N THR A 4 27.44 -10.08 18.74
CA THR A 4 26.14 -9.63 19.23
C THR A 4 25.07 -10.40 18.49
N VAL A 5 24.59 -11.50 19.09
CA VAL A 5 23.38 -12.19 18.63
C VAL A 5 22.22 -11.23 18.88
N LEU A 6 21.79 -10.52 17.84
CA LEU A 6 20.50 -9.84 17.84
C LEU A 6 19.46 -10.95 17.94
N ALA A 7 18.79 -11.04 19.10
CA ALA A 7 17.65 -11.94 19.24
C ALA A 7 16.58 -11.51 18.24
N ASP A 8 16.16 -12.44 17.38
CA ASP A 8 15.09 -12.16 16.42
C ASP A 8 13.85 -11.65 17.17
N PRO A 9 13.24 -10.54 16.75
CA PRO A 9 12.03 -10.04 17.38
C PRO A 9 10.94 -11.11 17.25
N LEU A 10 10.40 -11.54 18.39
CA LEU A 10 9.26 -12.46 18.42
C LEU A 10 8.14 -11.90 17.52
N PRO A 11 7.46 -12.74 16.71
CA PRO A 11 6.35 -12.28 15.89
C PRO A 11 5.30 -11.62 16.78
N SER A 12 4.80 -10.46 16.35
CA SER A 12 3.73 -9.74 17.07
C SER A 12 2.51 -10.64 17.24
N LEU A 13 1.75 -10.41 18.32
CA LEU A 13 0.57 -11.20 18.65
C LEU A 13 -0.45 -11.24 17.49
N ASP A 14 -0.54 -10.15 16.71
CA ASP A 14 -1.42 -10.04 15.54
C ASP A 14 -1.04 -11.01 14.41
N MET A 15 0.25 -11.30 14.24
CA MET A 15 0.72 -12.30 13.28
C MET A 15 0.38 -13.73 13.72
N LEU A 16 0.29 -13.98 15.03
CA LEU A 16 -0.26 -15.24 15.54
C LEU A 16 -1.77 -15.35 15.28
N SER A 17 -2.53 -14.27 15.53
CA SER A 17 -3.97 -14.21 15.24
C SER A 17 -4.25 -14.47 13.76
N LEU A 18 -3.54 -13.77 12.87
CA LEU A 18 -3.60 -14.01 11.42
C LEU A 18 -3.30 -15.47 11.07
N ALA A 19 -2.27 -16.05 11.68
CA ALA A 19 -1.89 -17.43 11.42
C ALA A 19 -2.99 -18.41 11.84
N LEU A 20 -3.72 -18.15 12.93
CA LEU A 20 -4.79 -19.03 13.43
C LEU A 20 -6.03 -19.04 12.54
N GLU A 21 -6.39 -17.90 11.93
CA GLU A 21 -7.54 -17.78 11.03
C GLU A 21 -7.33 -18.42 9.65
N LEU A 22 -6.08 -18.62 9.24
CA LEU A 22 -5.74 -19.13 7.91
C LEU A 22 -5.65 -20.68 7.88
N PRO A 23 -6.14 -21.31 6.78
CA PRO A 23 -5.95 -22.73 6.51
C PRO A 23 -4.49 -23.14 6.66
N SER A 24 -4.24 -24.36 7.15
CA SER A 24 -2.89 -24.85 7.44
C SER A 24 -1.92 -24.72 6.25
N ALA A 25 -2.39 -24.99 5.03
CA ALA A 25 -1.61 -24.80 3.80
C ALA A 25 -1.23 -23.32 3.56
N CYS A 26 -2.19 -22.40 3.70
CA CYS A 26 -2.00 -20.96 3.56
C CYS A 26 -1.02 -20.42 4.62
N ARG A 27 -1.24 -20.73 5.90
CA ARG A 27 -0.35 -20.37 7.01
C ARG A 27 1.08 -20.86 6.76
N SER A 28 1.23 -22.13 6.39
CA SER A 28 2.56 -22.73 6.19
C SER A 28 3.31 -22.06 5.02
N PHE A 29 2.59 -21.74 3.94
CA PHE A 29 3.15 -21.00 2.82
C PHE A 29 3.60 -19.58 3.21
N LEU A 30 2.76 -18.82 3.93
CA LEU A 30 3.12 -17.46 4.36
C LEU A 30 4.32 -17.45 5.31
N MET A 31 4.34 -18.35 6.29
CA MET A 31 5.46 -18.47 7.24
C MET A 31 6.77 -18.84 6.52
N ALA A 32 6.71 -19.72 5.52
CA ALA A 32 7.87 -20.04 4.68
C ALA A 32 8.32 -18.86 3.79
N LYS A 33 7.42 -17.92 3.45
CA LYS A 33 7.76 -16.72 2.67
C LYS A 33 8.25 -15.55 3.51
N MET A 34 7.87 -15.47 4.78
CA MET A 34 8.46 -14.54 5.74
C MET A 34 9.95 -14.80 5.98
N SER A 35 10.42 -16.05 5.83
CA SER A 35 11.82 -16.45 5.96
C SER A 35 12.54 -16.64 4.61
N ASP A 36 11.90 -16.29 3.49
CA ASP A 36 12.51 -16.36 2.16
C ASP A 36 13.46 -15.17 1.95
N GLU A 37 14.77 -15.40 2.08
CA GLU A 37 15.80 -14.38 1.94
C GLU A 37 15.73 -13.63 0.59
N LYS A 38 15.41 -14.34 -0.49
CA LYS A 38 15.34 -13.74 -1.84
C LYS A 38 14.14 -12.81 -1.97
N LEU A 39 13.01 -13.18 -1.38
CA LEU A 39 11.84 -12.31 -1.33
C LEU A 39 12.08 -11.10 -0.42
N ASN A 40 12.60 -11.31 0.79
CA ASN A 40 12.87 -10.22 1.73
C ASN A 40 13.92 -9.22 1.23
N ALA A 41 14.81 -9.63 0.32
CA ALA A 41 15.78 -8.76 -0.34
C ALA A 41 15.14 -7.71 -1.28
N CYS A 42 13.86 -7.82 -1.63
CA CYS A 42 13.15 -6.89 -2.53
C CYS A 42 11.73 -6.50 -2.08
N LEU A 43 11.14 -7.27 -1.16
CA LEU A 43 9.87 -7.02 -0.49
C LEU A 43 10.04 -7.38 1.00
N PRO A 44 10.44 -6.44 1.87
CA PRO A 44 10.76 -6.71 3.27
C PRO A 44 9.48 -6.92 4.09
N LEU A 45 8.92 -8.14 4.02
CA LEU A 45 7.60 -8.47 4.56
C LEU A 45 7.44 -8.13 6.05
N SER A 46 8.50 -8.32 6.85
CA SER A 46 8.50 -8.01 8.28
C SER A 46 8.23 -6.54 8.60
N SER A 47 8.65 -5.62 7.72
CA SER A 47 8.41 -4.17 7.88
C SER A 47 7.03 -3.74 7.36
N VAL A 48 6.41 -4.56 6.52
CA VAL A 48 5.23 -4.20 5.73
C VAL A 48 3.94 -4.79 6.31
N LEU A 49 3.99 -6.05 6.77
CA LEU A 49 2.84 -6.76 7.33
C LEU A 49 2.18 -6.08 8.56
N PRO A 50 2.90 -5.42 9.48
CA PRO A 50 2.26 -4.76 10.63
C PRO A 50 1.23 -3.69 10.25
N LEU A 51 1.43 -2.95 9.15
CA LEU A 51 0.45 -1.94 8.71
C LEU A 51 -0.76 -2.55 7.96
N ALA A 52 -0.77 -3.87 7.73
CA ALA A 52 -1.93 -4.60 7.21
C ALA A 52 -2.85 -5.15 8.30
N SER A 53 -2.36 -5.32 9.54
CA SER A 53 -3.10 -5.97 10.63
C SER A 53 -3.92 -5.03 11.50
N SER A 54 -3.63 -3.73 11.53
CA SER A 54 -4.39 -2.77 12.36
C SER A 54 -5.76 -2.42 11.77
N GLU A 55 -6.74 -2.18 12.65
CA GLU A 55 -8.02 -1.56 12.29
C GLU A 55 -7.95 -0.02 12.27
N GLU A 56 -6.99 0.54 12.99
CA GLU A 56 -6.73 1.97 13.04
C GLU A 56 -5.72 2.39 11.97
N LEU A 57 -5.51 3.70 11.81
CA LEU A 57 -4.37 4.19 11.03
C LEU A 57 -3.08 3.94 11.82
N PRO A 58 -2.07 3.25 11.25
CA PRO A 58 -0.79 2.99 11.92
C PRO A 58 -0.08 4.29 12.28
N GLU A 59 0.79 4.26 13.29
CA GLU A 59 1.50 5.46 13.70
C GLU A 59 2.52 5.90 12.61
N PRO A 60 2.80 7.21 12.46
CA PRO A 60 3.67 7.70 11.38
C PRO A 60 5.06 7.07 11.33
N ASP A 61 5.62 6.66 12.47
CA ASP A 61 6.93 5.98 12.53
C ASP A 61 6.89 4.55 11.96
N GLU A 62 5.76 3.85 12.07
CA GLU A 62 5.58 2.51 11.49
C GLU A 62 5.53 2.60 9.95
N VAL A 63 4.76 3.55 9.41
CA VAL A 63 4.71 3.84 7.97
C VAL A 63 6.08 4.31 7.47
N SER A 64 6.75 5.18 8.23
CA SER A 64 8.09 5.67 7.96
C SER A 64 9.12 4.54 7.86
N LEU A 65 9.06 3.55 8.76
CA LEU A 65 9.90 2.35 8.74
C LEU A 65 9.62 1.48 7.51
N ALA A 66 8.36 1.16 7.24
CA ALA A 66 7.95 0.33 6.11
C ALA A 66 8.35 0.93 4.75
N VAL A 67 8.03 2.22 4.54
CA VAL A 67 8.36 2.94 3.31
C VAL A 67 9.88 3.02 3.13
N LYS A 68 10.65 3.33 4.18
CA LYS A 68 12.12 3.30 4.10
C LYS A 68 12.65 1.90 3.79
N ALA A 69 12.06 0.84 4.33
CA ALA A 69 12.49 -0.53 4.04
C ALA A 69 12.26 -0.88 2.56
N ILE A 70 11.04 -0.67 2.04
CA ILE A 70 10.69 -0.92 0.62
C ILE A 70 11.55 -0.10 -0.35
N CYS A 71 11.80 1.18 -0.03
CA CYS A 71 12.49 2.10 -0.94
C CYS A 71 14.02 2.08 -0.83
N ARG A 72 14.59 1.27 0.07
CA ARG A 72 16.04 1.03 0.17
C ARG A 72 16.50 -0.23 -0.55
N VAL A 73 15.57 -1.11 -0.93
CA VAL A 73 15.86 -2.35 -1.67
C VAL A 73 15.47 -2.21 -3.13
N ALA A 74 16.14 -2.97 -4.01
CA ALA A 74 15.77 -3.03 -5.42
C ALA A 74 14.33 -3.59 -5.59
N PRO A 75 13.60 -3.21 -6.66
CA PRO A 75 12.31 -3.83 -6.98
C PRO A 75 12.43 -5.35 -7.14
N CYS A 76 11.41 -6.10 -6.70
CA CYS A 76 11.32 -7.51 -7.01
C CYS A 76 11.15 -7.72 -8.52
N GLU A 77 11.76 -8.77 -9.05
CA GLU A 77 11.48 -9.25 -10.40
C GLU A 77 10.00 -9.57 -10.55
N GLN A 78 9.38 -9.15 -11.66
CA GLN A 78 7.94 -9.35 -11.90
C GLN A 78 7.54 -10.84 -11.80
N ASN A 79 8.37 -11.75 -12.30
CA ASN A 79 8.15 -13.20 -12.18
C ASN A 79 8.12 -13.69 -10.72
N MET A 80 8.91 -13.10 -9.82
CA MET A 80 8.88 -13.44 -8.39
C MET A 80 7.57 -12.98 -7.75
N VAL A 81 7.11 -11.77 -8.07
CA VAL A 81 5.83 -11.22 -7.59
C VAL A 81 4.65 -12.04 -8.12
N ASP A 82 4.67 -12.38 -9.42
CA ASP A 82 3.64 -13.20 -10.07
C ASP A 82 3.57 -14.60 -9.48
N THR A 83 4.73 -15.25 -9.27
CA THR A 83 4.83 -16.56 -8.63
C THR A 83 4.35 -16.52 -7.19
N LEU A 84 4.73 -15.50 -6.41
CA LEU A 84 4.28 -15.34 -5.03
C LEU A 84 2.75 -15.17 -4.98
N ARG A 85 2.20 -14.28 -5.81
CA ARG A 85 0.77 -14.03 -5.94
C ARG A 85 -0.01 -15.29 -6.34
N ALA A 86 0.45 -16.01 -7.35
CA ALA A 86 -0.20 -17.22 -7.83
C ALA A 86 -0.24 -18.29 -6.72
N ASN A 87 0.88 -18.52 -6.04
CA ASN A 87 0.94 -19.43 -4.90
C ASN A 87 0.07 -18.98 -3.73
N MET A 88 0.02 -17.69 -3.39
CA MET A 88 -0.91 -17.19 -2.36
C MET A 88 -2.36 -17.45 -2.72
N ARG A 89 -2.77 -17.18 -3.98
CA ARG A 89 -4.13 -17.45 -4.44
C ARG A 89 -4.47 -18.94 -4.43
N GLU A 90 -3.51 -19.81 -4.76
CA GLU A 90 -3.68 -21.26 -4.75
C GLU A 90 -3.76 -21.83 -3.32
N LYS A 91 -2.72 -21.59 -2.49
CA LYS A 91 -2.63 -22.19 -1.14
C LYS A 91 -3.64 -21.61 -0.15
N CYS A 92 -4.22 -20.45 -0.45
CA CYS A 92 -5.25 -19.78 0.37
C CYS A 92 -6.63 -19.72 -0.33
N ALA A 93 -6.84 -20.51 -1.40
CA ALA A 93 -8.07 -20.48 -2.20
C ALA A 93 -9.35 -20.64 -1.37
N SER A 94 -9.34 -21.51 -0.35
CA SER A 94 -10.50 -21.74 0.51
C SER A 94 -10.89 -20.50 1.34
N SER A 95 -9.95 -19.75 1.90
CA SER A 95 -10.21 -18.48 2.61
C SER A 95 -10.74 -17.38 1.69
N ILE A 96 -10.30 -17.38 0.42
CA ILE A 96 -10.78 -16.43 -0.59
C ILE A 96 -12.24 -16.78 -0.93
N GLN A 97 -12.54 -18.06 -1.16
CA GLN A 97 -13.87 -18.55 -1.54
C GLN A 97 -14.91 -18.44 -0.41
N SER A 98 -14.51 -18.67 0.84
CA SER A 98 -15.40 -18.53 2.01
C SER A 98 -15.70 -17.08 2.40
N GLY A 99 -14.98 -16.11 1.81
CA GLY A 99 -14.95 -14.72 2.29
C GLY A 99 -14.24 -14.53 3.63
N SER A 100 -13.85 -15.61 4.32
CA SER A 100 -13.25 -15.61 5.66
C SER A 100 -11.75 -15.29 5.68
N ALA A 101 -11.19 -14.87 4.55
CA ALA A 101 -9.86 -14.27 4.52
C ALA A 101 -9.86 -12.97 5.35
N SER A 102 -8.93 -12.90 6.31
CA SER A 102 -8.69 -11.71 7.11
C SER A 102 -8.36 -10.49 6.23
N GLY A 103 -8.62 -9.28 6.77
CA GLY A 103 -8.24 -8.04 6.11
C GLY A 103 -6.75 -8.02 5.72
N THR A 104 -5.88 -8.49 6.62
CA THR A 104 -4.43 -8.60 6.41
C THR A 104 -4.06 -9.46 5.19
N PHE A 105 -4.72 -10.61 4.99
CA PHE A 105 -4.45 -11.47 3.83
C PHE A 105 -4.89 -10.82 2.52
N LYS A 106 -6.08 -10.20 2.52
CA LYS A 106 -6.63 -9.53 1.35
C LYS A 106 -5.80 -8.28 0.99
N ALA A 107 -5.28 -7.56 1.98
CA ALA A 107 -4.29 -6.49 1.84
C ALA A 107 -3.00 -6.98 1.17
N ALA A 108 -2.43 -8.10 1.65
CA ALA A 108 -1.24 -8.68 1.06
C ALA A 108 -1.44 -9.09 -0.41
N LEU A 109 -2.57 -9.75 -0.76
CA LEU A 109 -2.88 -10.09 -2.16
C LEU A 109 -2.95 -8.86 -3.06
N HIS A 110 -3.63 -7.81 -2.62
CA HIS A 110 -3.79 -6.59 -3.42
C HIS A 110 -2.46 -5.89 -3.68
N ILE A 111 -1.56 -5.91 -2.71
CA ILE A 111 -0.23 -5.32 -2.87
C ILE A 111 0.59 -6.11 -3.89
N LEU A 112 0.41 -7.42 -3.98
CA LEU A 112 1.04 -8.20 -5.05
C LEU A 112 0.37 -8.00 -6.41
N ASP A 113 -0.94 -7.79 -6.45
CA ASP A 113 -1.66 -7.42 -7.68
C ASP A 113 -1.24 -6.06 -8.25
N ASN A 114 -0.79 -5.15 -7.38
CA ASN A 114 -0.45 -3.77 -7.70
C ASN A 114 0.99 -3.39 -7.28
N TYR A 115 1.91 -4.35 -7.18
CA TYR A 115 3.22 -4.14 -6.55
C TYR A 115 4.02 -2.98 -7.15
N ALA A 116 4.16 -2.96 -8.48
CA ALA A 116 4.93 -1.93 -9.17
C ALA A 116 4.38 -0.50 -8.95
N PRO A 117 3.09 -0.18 -9.20
CA PRO A 117 2.59 1.17 -8.96
C PRO A 117 2.60 1.56 -7.47
N LEU A 118 2.32 0.63 -6.54
CA LEU A 118 2.36 0.93 -5.11
C LEU A 118 3.77 1.21 -4.59
N ARG A 119 4.76 0.41 -5.01
CA ARG A 119 6.18 0.68 -4.72
C ARG A 119 6.60 2.01 -5.35
N ASN A 120 6.28 2.24 -6.61
CA ASN A 120 6.67 3.46 -7.32
C ASN A 120 6.12 4.71 -6.66
N ALA A 121 4.84 4.71 -6.29
CA ALA A 121 4.20 5.79 -5.54
C ALA A 121 4.85 6.00 -4.15
N SER A 122 5.06 4.91 -3.39
CA SER A 122 5.68 4.96 -2.07
C SER A 122 7.11 5.53 -2.09
N CYS A 123 7.85 5.27 -3.18
CA CYS A 123 9.25 5.65 -3.35
C CYS A 123 9.48 6.92 -4.18
N ILE A 124 8.44 7.72 -4.43
CA ILE A 124 8.61 9.06 -5.01
C ILE A 124 9.39 9.94 -4.04
N GLN A 125 10.37 10.68 -4.58
CA GLN A 125 11.15 11.63 -3.82
C GLN A 125 10.69 13.07 -4.06
N SER A 126 10.59 13.83 -2.98
CA SER A 126 10.41 15.29 -3.01
C SER A 126 11.63 15.97 -3.61
N THR A 127 11.50 17.26 -3.96
CA THR A 127 12.62 18.05 -4.50
C THR A 127 13.76 18.24 -3.48
N SER A 128 13.46 18.15 -2.18
CA SER A 128 14.41 18.12 -1.06
C SER A 128 15.03 16.73 -0.80
N GLY A 129 14.57 15.68 -1.48
CA GLY A 129 15.12 14.31 -1.36
C GLY A 129 14.48 13.45 -0.25
N GLY A 130 13.42 13.93 0.41
CA GLY A 130 12.61 13.10 1.30
C GLY A 130 11.68 12.15 0.53
N LEU A 131 11.19 11.10 1.19
CA LEU A 131 10.22 10.17 0.60
C LEU A 131 8.81 10.74 0.76
N CYS A 132 8.16 11.04 -0.35
CA CYS A 132 6.90 11.77 -0.38
C CYS A 132 5.77 11.08 0.38
N ALA A 133 5.70 9.74 0.35
CA ALA A 133 4.70 9.01 1.14
C ALA A 133 4.84 9.26 2.65
N ILE A 134 6.07 9.42 3.16
CA ILE A 134 6.35 9.71 4.57
C ILE A 134 6.03 11.17 4.88
N GLU A 135 6.49 12.11 4.05
CA GLU A 135 6.23 13.55 4.24
C GLU A 135 4.73 13.84 4.31
N SER A 136 3.97 13.25 3.39
CA SER A 136 2.53 13.46 3.33
C SER A 136 1.77 12.65 4.40
N TYR A 137 2.25 11.48 4.84
CA TYR A 137 1.70 10.77 6.01
C TYR A 137 1.78 11.62 7.27
N GLY A 138 2.95 12.21 7.55
CA GLY A 138 3.12 13.09 8.71
C GLY A 138 2.19 14.31 8.70
N ARG A 139 1.78 14.81 7.52
CA ARG A 139 0.84 15.93 7.38
C ARG A 139 -0.62 15.52 7.54
N LEU A 140 -1.02 14.43 6.91
CA LEU A 140 -2.41 14.02 6.83
C LEU A 140 -2.86 13.21 8.07
N TYR A 141 -1.97 12.41 8.66
CA TYR A 141 -2.28 11.57 9.82
C TYR A 141 -3.00 12.31 10.97
N PRO A 142 -2.53 13.49 11.45
CA PRO A 142 -3.21 14.22 12.54
C PRO A 142 -4.59 14.77 12.18
N LYS A 143 -4.97 14.79 10.89
CA LYS A 143 -6.30 15.20 10.39
C LYS A 143 -7.24 14.01 10.20
N LEU A 144 -6.67 12.82 10.01
CA LEU A 144 -7.37 11.59 9.66
C LEU A 144 -7.47 10.59 10.82
N LYS A 145 -6.63 10.72 11.86
CA LYS A 145 -6.68 9.86 13.05
C LYS A 145 -8.07 9.92 13.69
N GLY A 146 -8.69 8.74 13.86
CA GLY A 146 -10.05 8.61 14.39
C GLY A 146 -11.18 8.71 13.36
N ALA A 147 -10.89 9.08 12.10
CA ALA A 147 -11.85 8.91 11.02
C ALA A 147 -11.94 7.42 10.64
N PRO A 148 -13.16 6.86 10.38
CA PRO A 148 -13.29 5.50 9.89
C PRO A 148 -12.52 5.32 8.57
N GLN A 149 -11.78 4.22 8.41
CA GLN A 149 -10.95 4.00 7.22
C GLN A 149 -11.76 4.11 5.91
N GLN A 150 -13.02 3.64 5.91
CA GLN A 150 -13.93 3.70 4.75
C GLN A 150 -14.36 5.14 4.39
N GLN A 151 -14.17 6.12 5.28
CA GLN A 151 -14.55 7.51 5.07
C GLN A 151 -13.37 8.42 4.68
N LEU A 152 -12.13 7.91 4.67
CA LEU A 152 -10.95 8.74 4.49
C LEU A 152 -10.95 9.53 3.19
N LEU A 153 -11.36 8.92 2.07
CA LEU A 153 -11.47 9.59 0.77
C LEU A 153 -12.86 10.15 0.47
N SER A 154 -13.78 10.11 1.45
CA SER A 154 -15.04 10.79 1.27
C SER A 154 -14.77 12.29 1.05
N LYS A 155 -15.55 12.89 0.16
CA LYS A 155 -15.54 14.34 -0.08
C LYS A 155 -15.61 15.13 1.23
N GLN A 156 -16.41 14.65 2.19
CA GLN A 156 -16.55 15.24 3.52
C GLN A 156 -15.22 15.26 4.27
N THR A 157 -14.51 14.15 4.40
CA THR A 157 -13.18 14.11 5.06
C THR A 157 -12.17 14.99 4.32
N LEU A 158 -12.17 14.94 2.98
CA LEU A 158 -11.29 15.72 2.12
C LEU A 158 -11.47 17.23 2.25
N GLU A 159 -12.72 17.71 2.40
CA GLU A 159 -13.02 19.13 2.59
C GLU A 159 -12.54 19.67 3.96
N HIS A 160 -12.28 18.81 4.94
CA HIS A 160 -11.69 19.19 6.24
C HIS A 160 -10.15 19.18 6.25
N VAL A 161 -9.50 18.63 5.22
CA VAL A 161 -8.03 18.65 5.09
C VAL A 161 -7.60 20.00 4.50
N PRO A 162 -6.66 20.73 5.15
CA PRO A 162 -6.15 21.98 4.60
C PRO A 162 -5.54 21.78 3.20
N LYS A 163 -5.85 22.68 2.25
CA LYS A 163 -5.29 22.61 0.89
C LYS A 163 -3.76 22.56 0.87
N GLY A 164 -3.08 23.22 1.82
CA GLY A 164 -1.62 23.18 1.94
C GLY A 164 -1.04 21.82 2.37
N ASP A 165 -1.85 20.92 2.95
CA ASP A 165 -1.45 19.57 3.32
C ASP A 165 -1.88 18.54 2.26
N LEU A 166 -3.04 18.73 1.61
CA LEU A 166 -3.51 17.84 0.54
C LEU A 166 -2.87 18.15 -0.82
N CYS A 167 -2.80 19.40 -1.23
CA CYS A 167 -2.46 19.82 -2.59
C CYS A 167 -0.96 20.09 -2.74
N THR A 168 -0.12 19.14 -2.32
CA THR A 168 1.35 19.23 -2.37
C THR A 168 1.92 18.58 -3.63
N ASP A 169 3.12 18.99 -4.05
CA ASP A 169 3.86 18.34 -5.15
C ASP A 169 4.07 16.84 -4.89
N CYS A 170 4.27 16.44 -3.65
CA CYS A 170 4.35 15.04 -3.25
C CYS A 170 3.05 14.29 -3.56
N ASN A 171 1.91 14.77 -3.05
CA ASN A 171 0.61 14.12 -3.30
C ASN A 171 0.28 14.12 -4.80
N LYS A 172 0.62 15.19 -5.52
CA LYS A 172 0.50 15.23 -6.99
C LYS A 172 1.30 14.12 -7.66
N GLY A 173 2.55 13.92 -7.25
CA GLY A 173 3.43 12.87 -7.77
C GLY A 173 2.86 11.46 -7.54
N ILE A 174 2.44 11.16 -6.31
CA ILE A 174 1.89 9.84 -5.99
C ILE A 174 0.58 9.60 -6.74
N LEU A 175 -0.37 10.53 -6.67
CA LEU A 175 -1.66 10.37 -7.36
C LEU A 175 -1.49 10.26 -8.87
N THR A 176 -0.48 10.91 -9.46
CA THR A 176 -0.11 10.70 -10.86
C THR A 176 0.25 9.24 -11.15
N VAL A 177 1.09 8.61 -10.33
CA VAL A 177 1.48 7.20 -10.51
C VAL A 177 0.30 6.25 -10.30
N LEU A 178 -0.52 6.48 -9.28
CA LEU A 178 -1.64 5.59 -8.95
C LEU A 178 -2.80 5.72 -9.94
N LEU A 179 -3.14 6.93 -10.38
CA LEU A 179 -4.20 7.15 -11.38
C LEU A 179 -3.78 6.71 -12.78
N GLU A 180 -2.49 6.81 -13.15
CA GLU A 180 -2.00 6.25 -14.41
C GLU A 180 -2.08 4.72 -14.41
N ALA A 181 -1.71 4.08 -13.29
CA ALA A 181 -1.85 2.65 -13.15
C ALA A 181 -3.32 2.19 -13.19
N ASP A 182 -4.23 2.87 -12.51
CA ASP A 182 -5.67 2.57 -12.60
C ASP A 182 -6.21 2.85 -14.02
N ARG A 183 -5.71 3.88 -14.74
CA ARG A 183 -6.05 4.09 -16.16
C ARG A 183 -5.65 2.90 -17.05
N THR A 184 -4.53 2.24 -16.79
CA THR A 184 -4.13 1.03 -17.55
C THR A 184 -4.96 -0.20 -17.22
N LYS A 185 -5.57 -0.25 -16.02
CA LYS A 185 -6.40 -1.36 -15.55
C LYS A 185 -7.49 -0.86 -14.60
N PRO A 186 -8.62 -0.33 -15.14
CA PRO A 186 -9.63 0.38 -14.36
C PRO A 186 -10.11 -0.38 -13.13
N GLY A 187 -10.06 0.29 -11.98
CA GLY A 187 -10.48 -0.25 -10.70
C GLY A 187 -9.58 -1.33 -10.08
N ALA A 188 -8.42 -1.66 -10.66
CA ALA A 188 -7.52 -2.66 -10.07
C ALA A 188 -6.84 -2.18 -8.78
N LEU A 189 -6.53 -0.88 -8.73
CA LEU A 189 -6.09 -0.22 -7.50
C LEU A 189 -7.29 0.13 -6.65
N LEU A 190 -8.28 0.83 -7.22
CA LEU A 190 -9.22 1.60 -6.40
C LEU A 190 -10.65 1.10 -6.41
N GLY A 191 -11.01 0.17 -7.29
CA GLY A 191 -12.40 0.05 -7.70
C GLY A 191 -12.81 1.23 -8.60
N GLU A 192 -13.68 0.98 -9.57
CA GLU A 192 -14.03 1.96 -10.60
C GLU A 192 -14.77 3.18 -10.03
N GLN A 193 -15.65 2.96 -9.04
CA GLN A 193 -16.45 4.01 -8.42
C GLN A 193 -15.60 4.90 -7.50
N ASP A 194 -14.78 4.30 -6.64
CA ASP A 194 -13.97 5.05 -5.69
C ASP A 194 -12.80 5.77 -6.37
N GLY A 195 -12.18 5.16 -7.39
CA GLY A 195 -11.19 5.85 -8.23
C GLY A 195 -11.75 7.10 -8.92
N LYS A 196 -13.02 7.05 -9.35
CA LYS A 196 -13.74 8.21 -9.87
C LYS A 196 -14.03 9.26 -8.78
N ALA A 197 -14.62 8.84 -7.65
CA ALA A 197 -14.98 9.74 -6.55
C ALA A 197 -13.74 10.44 -5.94
N ALA A 198 -12.63 9.70 -5.81
CA ALA A 198 -11.32 10.19 -5.41
C ALA A 198 -10.80 11.27 -6.37
N LYS A 199 -10.81 10.99 -7.69
CA LYS A 199 -10.40 11.93 -8.74
C LYS A 199 -11.25 13.21 -8.73
N GLU A 200 -12.57 13.08 -8.61
CA GLU A 200 -13.51 14.21 -8.53
C GLU A 200 -13.26 15.06 -7.29
N SER A 201 -13.12 14.43 -6.11
CA SER A 201 -12.93 15.14 -4.84
C SER A 201 -11.58 15.87 -4.78
N VAL A 202 -10.48 15.24 -5.22
CA VAL A 202 -9.18 15.91 -5.30
C VAL A 202 -9.19 17.02 -6.35
N SER A 203 -9.84 16.84 -7.50
CA SER A 203 -9.98 17.92 -8.50
C SER A 203 -10.77 19.12 -7.95
N GLN A 204 -11.81 18.87 -7.15
CA GLN A 204 -12.60 19.94 -6.52
C GLN A 204 -11.79 20.73 -5.47
N VAL A 205 -10.95 20.04 -4.67
CA VAL A 205 -10.15 20.69 -3.62
C VAL A 205 -8.88 21.34 -4.18
N CYS A 206 -8.16 20.67 -5.09
CA CYS A 206 -6.83 21.06 -5.54
C CYS A 206 -6.75 21.67 -6.96
N GLY A 207 -7.85 21.69 -7.72
CA GLY A 207 -7.87 22.12 -9.12
C GLY A 207 -7.70 20.95 -10.10
N ALA A 208 -8.18 21.12 -11.33
CA ALA A 208 -8.12 20.08 -12.37
C ALA A 208 -6.69 19.83 -12.86
N GLU A 209 -5.86 20.87 -12.83
CA GLU A 209 -4.43 20.84 -13.11
C GLU A 209 -3.62 20.02 -12.09
N PHE A 210 -4.20 19.70 -10.94
CA PHE A 210 -3.55 18.85 -9.94
C PHE A 210 -3.45 17.38 -10.38
N LEU A 211 -4.30 16.93 -11.31
CA LEU A 211 -4.30 15.55 -11.83
C LEU A 211 -3.96 15.50 -13.33
N ASP A 212 -3.17 16.47 -13.82
CA ASP A 212 -2.75 16.59 -15.23
C ASP A 212 -1.62 15.62 -15.64
N GLY A 213 -1.13 14.79 -14.71
CA GLY A 213 -0.03 13.85 -14.92
C GLY A 213 1.37 14.46 -14.90
N LYS A 214 1.52 15.75 -14.60
CA LYS A 214 2.84 16.41 -14.48
C LYS A 214 3.22 16.62 -13.03
N THR A 215 4.40 16.18 -12.63
CA THR A 215 4.91 16.36 -11.27
C THR A 215 6.34 16.90 -11.27
N ASN A 216 6.68 17.72 -10.25
CA ASN A 216 8.04 18.18 -9.98
C ASN A 216 8.84 17.18 -9.12
N THR A 217 8.20 16.09 -8.66
CA THR A 217 8.85 15.04 -7.87
C THR A 217 9.74 14.16 -8.75
N LYS A 218 10.74 13.53 -8.14
CA LYS A 218 11.60 12.56 -8.82
C LYS A 218 11.01 11.15 -8.66
N PRO A 219 10.83 10.37 -9.75
CA PRO A 219 10.61 8.94 -9.61
C PRO A 219 11.84 8.30 -8.94
N SER A 220 11.62 7.21 -8.20
CA SER A 220 12.72 6.34 -7.75
C SER A 220 13.58 5.96 -8.96
N GLN A 221 14.91 6.02 -8.84
CA GLN A 221 15.89 5.93 -9.96
C GLN A 221 15.90 4.61 -10.77
N GLU A 222 14.96 3.68 -10.53
CA GLU A 222 15.01 2.30 -11.04
C GLU A 222 13.77 1.83 -11.83
N THR A 223 12.67 2.59 -11.92
CA THR A 223 11.42 2.02 -12.48
C THR A 223 10.83 2.74 -13.69
N MET A 224 10.94 2.11 -14.87
CA MET A 224 9.90 2.11 -15.93
C MET A 224 10.08 0.92 -16.91
N THR A 225 9.65 -0.30 -16.54
CA THR A 225 9.32 -1.32 -17.56
C THR A 225 8.26 -2.32 -17.09
N SER A 226 7.23 -2.51 -17.92
CA SER A 226 6.21 -3.58 -17.90
C SER A 226 5.21 -3.63 -16.72
N LEU A 227 3.92 -3.54 -17.07
CA LEU A 227 2.78 -3.90 -16.25
C LEU A 227 1.82 -4.76 -17.07
N ALA A 228 1.50 -5.96 -16.58
CA ALA A 228 0.43 -6.82 -17.10
C ALA A 228 -0.17 -7.61 -15.94
N SER A 229 -1.51 -7.64 -15.79
CA SER A 229 -2.17 -8.46 -14.75
C SER A 229 -3.68 -8.60 -14.94
N ASN A 230 -4.18 -9.81 -14.69
CA ASN A 230 -5.61 -10.15 -14.76
C ASN A 230 -6.41 -9.67 -13.53
N THR A 231 -7.75 -9.73 -13.64
CA THR A 231 -8.70 -9.15 -12.67
C THR A 231 -9.27 -10.20 -11.72
N LEU A 232 -9.40 -9.87 -10.43
CA LEU A 232 -10.20 -10.63 -9.47
C LEU A 232 -10.80 -9.66 -8.44
N ARG A 233 -12.01 -9.95 -7.96
CA ARG A 233 -12.73 -9.06 -7.03
C ARG A 233 -11.94 -8.82 -5.75
N GLN A 234 -11.87 -7.54 -5.42
CA GLN A 234 -11.29 -6.97 -4.21
C GLN A 234 -12.31 -7.16 -3.05
N ASP A 235 -11.88 -7.52 -1.83
CA ASP A 235 -12.72 -7.43 -0.58
C ASP A 235 -11.91 -7.32 0.75
N GLY A 236 -10.70 -6.76 0.72
CA GLY A 236 -9.96 -6.38 1.94
C GLY A 236 -8.53 -5.85 1.73
N ALA A 237 -8.14 -5.61 0.47
CA ALA A 237 -6.95 -4.87 0.03
C ALA A 237 -6.52 -3.68 0.90
N ALA A 238 -7.52 -2.98 1.43
CA ALA A 238 -7.42 -1.55 1.55
C ALA A 238 -6.57 -1.10 2.73
N LYS A 239 -6.50 -1.83 3.86
CA LYS A 239 -5.90 -1.34 5.12
C LYS A 239 -4.43 -0.91 5.02
N LEU A 240 -3.54 -1.76 4.50
CA LEU A 240 -2.12 -1.42 4.29
C LEU A 240 -1.91 -0.40 3.16
N LEU A 241 -2.83 -0.36 2.20
CA LEU A 241 -2.80 0.67 1.17
C LEU A 241 -3.29 2.02 1.72
N HIS A 242 -4.30 2.07 2.60
CA HIS A 242 -4.66 3.26 3.38
C HIS A 242 -3.45 3.75 4.19
N ALA A 243 -2.64 2.87 4.78
CA ALA A 243 -1.42 3.30 5.47
C ALA A 243 -0.40 3.99 4.55
N LEU A 244 -0.18 3.46 3.34
CA LEU A 244 0.77 4.03 2.38
C LEU A 244 0.19 5.26 1.62
N VAL A 245 -1.13 5.35 1.46
CA VAL A 245 -1.83 6.35 0.63
C VAL A 245 -2.56 7.44 1.42
N ALA A 246 -3.08 7.16 2.62
CA ALA A 246 -3.60 8.23 3.50
C ALA A 246 -2.48 9.21 3.88
N GLY A 247 -1.22 8.81 3.70
CA GLY A 247 -0.13 9.76 3.54
C GLY A 247 -0.02 10.29 2.14
N ALA A 248 0.26 9.43 1.17
CA ALA A 248 0.64 9.83 -0.18
C ALA A 248 -0.42 10.58 -1.03
N GLY A 249 -1.61 10.86 -0.49
CA GLY A 249 -2.66 11.64 -1.12
C GLY A 249 -3.97 10.87 -1.11
N LEU A 250 -5.02 11.53 -0.63
CA LEU A 250 -6.35 10.96 -0.39
C LEU A 250 -7.16 10.70 -1.68
N ALA A 251 -6.57 9.99 -2.63
CA ALA A 251 -7.20 9.52 -3.84
C ALA A 251 -6.67 8.14 -4.29
N ALA A 252 -6.47 7.21 -3.35
CA ALA A 252 -6.19 5.81 -3.70
C ALA A 252 -6.49 4.69 -2.64
N THR A 253 -7.71 4.62 -2.08
CA THR A 253 -8.36 3.44 -1.42
C THR A 253 -9.71 3.81 -0.73
N ILE A 254 -10.80 3.31 -1.29
CA ILE A 254 -12.12 2.88 -0.71
C ILE A 254 -12.58 1.76 -1.69
N VAL A 255 -13.50 0.82 -1.46
CA VAL A 255 -14.12 0.29 -0.22
C VAL A 255 -13.18 -0.78 0.39
N LEU A 256 -13.69 -1.77 1.11
CA LEU A 256 -13.64 -3.21 0.80
C LEU A 256 -14.18 -4.01 2.02
N TYR A 257 -15.50 -3.95 2.10
CA TYR A 257 -16.44 -4.65 2.97
C TYR A 257 -17.74 -4.78 2.17
#